data_AF-A0A2G9TZ26-F1
#
_entry.id   AF-A0A2G9TZ26-F1
#
_cell.length_a   1.000
_cell.length_b   1.000
_cell.length_c   1.000
_cell.angle_alpha   90.00
_cell.angle_beta   90.00
_cell.angle_gamma   90.00
#
_symmetry.space_group_name_H-M   'P 1'
#
loop_
_entity.id
_entity.type
_entity.pdbx_description
1 polymer ?
#
loop_
_entity_poly.entity_id
_entity_poly.type
_entity_poly.pdbx_seq_one_letter_code
_entity_poly.pdbx_strand_id
1 'polypeptide(L)'
;MPETTFIWKYESEGSQMAAHLKNVHLSTWVPQNALLADPRLTAFITHGGLGSATELAHLGKPAILVPIFADQTRNAHMLAKHGGGIVLNKVNLEHPQVLRESLRKIFDDASFSQNAKRLSEMLINQPISAKQLLIRHSEFAAKFGRLPNLDPYGRHLSMIEYYLIDIVLVAVSAFLVIGFVAVVIVRRCFTIKTKKMNLSLAVLFMIISCAETYKFLVYSPTFGYSHINFMEAIADTLSEAGHDVTVLRPLMDDELENKSKLTLTKKVIKTPTDPRVKEVMKHRASLLNTIWTTQSNLLAMWQ
;
A
#
# COMPACT_ATOMS: atom_id res chain seq x y z
N MET A 1 -19.78 2.87 26.20
CA MET A 1 -19.68 1.40 26.13
C MET A 1 -18.91 0.94 27.36
N PRO A 2 -19.44 1.15 28.59
CA PRO A 2 -18.78 0.70 29.83
C PRO A 2 -18.54 -0.82 29.88
N GLU A 3 -19.34 -1.58 29.13
CA GLU A 3 -19.24 -3.04 28.93
C GLU A 3 -18.04 -3.49 28.07
N THR A 4 -17.33 -2.56 27.42
CA THR A 4 -16.20 -2.86 26.53
C THR A 4 -14.89 -2.37 27.13
N THR A 5 -13.89 -3.25 27.24
CA THR A 5 -12.53 -2.88 27.65
C THR A 5 -11.73 -2.35 26.46
N PHE A 6 -11.10 -1.20 26.62
CA PHE A 6 -10.22 -0.60 25.63
C PHE A 6 -8.77 -0.63 26.13
N ILE A 7 -7.86 -1.19 25.31
CA ILE A 7 -6.42 -1.09 25.51
C ILE A 7 -5.90 -0.11 24.47
N TRP A 8 -5.32 1.01 24.90
CA TRP A 8 -4.89 2.09 24.03
C TRP A 8 -3.40 2.38 24.22
N LYS A 9 -2.61 2.12 23.17
CA LYS A 9 -1.23 2.60 23.11
C LYS A 9 -1.24 4.14 22.97
N TYR A 10 -0.73 4.85 23.97
CA TYR A 10 -0.67 6.32 23.99
C TYR A 10 0.73 6.77 24.42
N GLU A 11 1.37 7.63 23.62
CA GLU A 11 2.81 7.94 23.77
C GLU A 11 3.14 8.78 25.02
N SER A 12 2.15 9.45 25.64
CA SER A 12 2.37 10.24 26.85
C SER A 12 2.26 9.37 28.10
N GLU A 13 3.42 9.06 28.69
CA GLU A 13 3.53 8.37 29.96
C GLU A 13 2.82 9.13 31.09
N GLY A 14 2.10 8.42 31.96
CA GLY A 14 1.38 9.02 33.08
C GLY A 14 0.13 9.84 32.72
N SER A 15 -0.28 9.90 31.44
CA SER A 15 -1.44 10.68 30.99
C SER A 15 -2.72 10.33 31.76
N GLN A 16 -3.36 11.34 32.36
CA GLN A 16 -4.59 11.19 33.13
C GLN A 16 -5.87 11.33 32.29
N MET A 17 -5.76 11.50 30.97
CA MET A 17 -6.90 11.82 30.08
C MET A 17 -8.06 10.82 30.18
N ALA A 18 -7.77 9.55 30.48
CA ALA A 18 -8.74 8.46 30.61
C ALA A 18 -8.90 7.95 32.06
N ALA A 19 -8.29 8.59 33.06
CA ALA A 19 -8.29 8.10 34.45
C ALA A 19 -9.70 7.97 35.07
N HIS A 20 -10.67 8.73 34.56
CA HIS A 20 -12.08 8.65 34.95
C HIS A 20 -12.84 7.48 34.29
N LEU A 21 -12.23 6.74 33.36
CA LEU A 21 -12.82 5.65 32.59
C LEU A 21 -12.20 4.31 33.02
N LYS A 22 -12.87 3.60 33.94
CA LYS A 22 -12.38 2.31 34.51
C LYS A 22 -12.12 1.21 33.48
N ASN A 23 -12.71 1.32 32.30
CA ASN A 23 -12.63 0.36 31.19
C ASN A 23 -11.61 0.78 30.10
N VAL A 24 -10.81 1.83 30.32
CA VAL A 24 -9.77 2.28 29.37
C VAL A 24 -8.40 2.18 30.02
N HIS A 25 -7.52 1.38 29.42
CA HIS A 25 -6.15 1.16 29.89
C HIS A 25 -5.17 1.81 28.92
N LEU A 26 -4.51 2.88 29.36
CA LEU A 26 -3.44 3.55 28.61
C LEU A 26 -2.10 2.87 28.89
N SER A 27 -1.26 2.72 27.86
CA SER A 27 0.13 2.31 28.00
C SER A 27 0.99 2.93 26.91
N THR A 28 2.25 3.27 27.21
CA THR A 28 3.23 3.71 26.20
C THR A 28 3.69 2.56 25.28
N TRP A 29 3.57 1.31 25.74
CA TRP A 29 3.94 0.13 24.97
C TRP A 29 2.98 -1.04 25.20
N VAL A 30 2.71 -1.81 24.15
CA VAL A 30 1.89 -3.03 24.22
C VAL A 30 2.47 -4.14 23.32
N PRO A 31 2.36 -5.42 23.70
CA PRO A 31 2.77 -6.53 22.85
C PRO A 31 1.70 -6.78 21.76
N GLN A 32 1.64 -5.89 20.77
CA GLN A 32 0.57 -5.82 19.75
C GLN A 32 0.25 -7.18 19.11
N ASN A 33 1.25 -7.93 18.66
CA ASN A 33 1.07 -9.24 18.06
C ASN A 33 0.40 -10.25 19.03
N ALA A 34 0.82 -10.27 20.30
CA ALA A 34 0.21 -11.13 21.32
C ALA A 34 -1.24 -10.71 21.65
N LEU A 35 -1.54 -9.41 21.67
CA LEU A 35 -2.91 -8.91 21.83
C LEU A 35 -3.79 -9.23 20.62
N LEU A 36 -3.26 -9.13 19.40
CA LEU A 36 -3.96 -9.53 18.17
C LEU A 36 -4.17 -11.05 18.10
N ALA A 37 -3.32 -11.85 18.74
CA ALA A 37 -3.49 -13.30 18.89
C ALA A 37 -4.47 -13.70 20.02
N ASP A 38 -4.78 -12.82 20.96
CA ASP A 38 -5.67 -13.12 22.09
C ASP A 38 -7.12 -13.33 21.59
N PRO A 39 -7.80 -14.44 21.94
CA PRO A 39 -9.17 -14.70 21.50
C PRO A 39 -10.18 -13.66 22.00
N ARG A 40 -9.90 -12.94 23.10
CA ARG A 40 -10.77 -11.92 23.68
C ARG A 40 -10.76 -10.59 22.93
N LEU A 41 -9.78 -10.36 22.05
CA LEU A 41 -9.75 -9.14 21.22
C LEU A 41 -10.79 -9.23 20.10
N THR A 42 -11.88 -8.47 20.24
CA THR A 42 -12.99 -8.43 19.27
C THR A 42 -12.70 -7.56 18.05
N ALA A 43 -12.03 -6.42 18.22
CA ALA A 43 -11.74 -5.47 17.16
C ALA A 43 -10.43 -4.69 17.43
N PHE A 44 -9.73 -4.30 16.38
CA PHE A 44 -8.55 -3.44 16.46
C PHE A 44 -8.79 -2.10 15.75
N ILE A 45 -8.49 -0.98 16.41
CA ILE A 45 -8.54 0.36 15.79
C ILE A 45 -7.11 0.70 15.36
N THR A 46 -6.91 0.96 14.06
CA THR A 46 -5.57 1.18 13.50
C THR A 46 -5.60 2.23 12.38
N HIS A 47 -4.47 2.90 12.15
CA HIS A 47 -4.30 3.77 11.01
C HIS A 47 -4.03 3.00 9.70
N GLY A 48 -3.90 1.66 9.72
CA GLY A 48 -3.70 0.86 8.52
C GLY A 48 -2.26 0.87 7.96
N GLY A 49 -1.27 1.19 8.79
CA GLY A 49 0.14 1.03 8.42
C GLY A 49 0.47 -0.44 8.10
N LEU A 50 1.33 -0.66 7.09
CA LEU A 50 1.52 -1.98 6.46
C LEU A 50 1.81 -3.12 7.45
N GLY A 51 2.61 -2.88 8.49
CA GLY A 51 2.92 -3.86 9.53
C GLY A 51 1.66 -4.32 10.28
N SER A 52 0.96 -3.39 10.93
CA SER A 52 -0.31 -3.67 11.62
C SER A 52 -1.39 -4.25 10.71
N ALA A 53 -1.48 -3.79 9.46
CA ALA A 53 -2.40 -4.34 8.48
C ALA A 53 -2.08 -5.82 8.15
N THR A 54 -0.80 -6.16 8.04
CA THR A 54 -0.33 -7.53 7.78
C THR A 54 -0.55 -8.44 8.99
N GLU A 55 -0.22 -7.97 10.21
CA GLU A 55 -0.46 -8.72 11.46
C GLU A 55 -1.96 -9.01 11.66
N LEU A 56 -2.81 -7.98 11.51
CA LEU A 56 -4.26 -8.11 11.59
C LEU A 56 -4.80 -9.16 10.60
N ALA A 57 -4.35 -9.11 9.35
CA ALA A 57 -4.82 -10.00 8.30
C ALA A 57 -4.40 -11.46 8.55
N HIS A 58 -3.17 -11.70 9.04
CA HIS A 58 -2.71 -13.05 9.37
C HIS A 58 -3.37 -13.62 10.64
N LEU A 59 -3.69 -12.77 11.62
CA LEU A 59 -4.34 -13.17 12.88
C LEU A 59 -5.87 -13.17 12.80
N GLY A 60 -6.45 -12.77 11.66
CA GLY A 60 -7.87 -12.90 11.37
C GLY A 60 -8.77 -12.02 12.25
N LYS A 61 -8.30 -10.83 12.63
CA LYS A 61 -9.03 -9.91 13.51
C LYS A 61 -9.82 -8.84 12.74
N PRO A 62 -11.07 -8.52 13.14
CA PRO A 62 -11.78 -7.35 12.62
C PRO A 62 -11.11 -6.02 12.95
N ALA A 63 -11.29 -5.00 12.10
CA ALA A 63 -10.71 -3.68 12.35
C ALA A 63 -11.59 -2.48 11.98
N ILE A 64 -11.37 -1.38 12.70
CA ILE A 64 -11.68 -0.01 12.25
C ILE A 64 -10.38 0.62 11.77
N LEU A 65 -10.39 1.08 10.52
CA LEU A 65 -9.21 1.55 9.81
C LEU A 65 -9.36 3.06 9.57
N VAL A 66 -8.50 3.86 10.22
CA VAL A 66 -8.53 5.33 10.16
C VAL A 66 -7.25 5.84 9.49
N PRO A 67 -7.13 5.73 8.16
CA PRO A 67 -5.92 6.13 7.45
C PRO A 67 -5.66 7.63 7.55
N ILE A 68 -4.39 7.98 7.75
CA ILE A 68 -3.94 9.35 8.04
C ILE A 68 -3.10 9.92 6.90
N PHE A 69 -2.13 9.16 6.37
CA PHE A 69 -1.25 9.59 5.27
C PHE A 69 -0.61 8.42 4.49
N ALA A 70 0.07 8.73 3.38
CA ALA A 70 0.81 7.76 2.55
C ALA A 70 -0.01 6.54 2.07
N ASP A 71 0.53 5.32 2.21
CA ASP A 71 -0.05 4.06 1.71
C ASP A 71 -1.23 3.55 2.57
N GLN A 72 -1.43 4.13 3.74
CA GLN A 72 -2.43 3.72 4.73
C GLN A 72 -3.84 3.63 4.14
N THR A 73 -4.25 4.60 3.32
CA THR A 73 -5.57 4.61 2.67
C THR A 73 -5.75 3.40 1.75
N ARG A 74 -4.72 3.01 1.00
CA ARG A 74 -4.74 1.82 0.14
C ARG A 74 -4.84 0.55 0.98
N ASN A 75 -4.04 0.44 2.04
CA ASN A 75 -4.03 -0.73 2.92
C ASN A 75 -5.37 -0.89 3.65
N ALA A 76 -5.97 0.21 4.11
CA ALA A 76 -7.28 0.24 4.74
C ALA A 76 -8.39 -0.28 3.82
N HIS A 77 -8.46 0.23 2.59
CA HIS A 77 -9.45 -0.22 1.61
C HIS A 77 -9.19 -1.66 1.13
N MET A 78 -7.94 -2.12 1.09
CA MET A 78 -7.64 -3.53 0.81
C MET A 78 -8.21 -4.46 1.89
N LEU A 79 -8.03 -4.15 3.18
CA LEU A 79 -8.61 -4.95 4.27
C LEU A 79 -10.13 -4.89 4.29
N ALA A 80 -10.72 -3.71 4.12
CA ALA A 80 -12.17 -3.54 4.06
C ALA A 80 -12.81 -4.26 2.85
N LYS A 81 -12.13 -4.32 1.70
CA LYS A 81 -12.56 -5.09 0.52
C LYS A 81 -12.69 -6.59 0.79
N HIS A 82 -11.93 -7.13 1.73
CA HIS A 82 -12.08 -8.51 2.18
C HIS A 82 -13.20 -8.70 3.22
N GLY A 83 -13.95 -7.66 3.59
CA GLY A 83 -15.09 -7.72 4.50
C GLY A 83 -14.73 -7.82 5.98
N GLY A 84 -13.45 -7.72 6.33
CA GLY A 84 -12.95 -7.81 7.71
C GLY A 84 -12.79 -6.46 8.43
N GLY A 85 -13.23 -5.34 7.85
CA GLY A 85 -13.09 -4.04 8.51
C GLY A 85 -13.86 -2.88 7.89
N ILE A 86 -13.94 -1.81 8.66
CA ILE A 86 -14.64 -0.55 8.31
C ILE A 86 -13.58 0.55 8.17
N VAL A 87 -13.58 1.27 7.04
CA VAL A 87 -12.74 2.47 6.87
C VAL A 87 -13.49 3.71 7.32
N LEU A 88 -12.87 4.53 8.18
CA LEU A 88 -13.36 5.84 8.58
C LEU A 88 -12.35 6.91 8.17
N ASN A 89 -12.82 8.10 7.77
CA ASN A 89 -11.96 9.27 7.68
C ASN A 89 -11.64 9.76 9.11
N LYS A 90 -10.46 10.33 9.34
CA LYS A 90 -10.09 10.92 10.64
C LYS A 90 -11.09 11.97 11.14
N VAL A 91 -11.74 12.73 10.24
CA VAL A 91 -12.80 13.71 10.58
C VAL A 91 -14.05 13.03 11.18
N ASN A 92 -14.27 11.74 10.89
CA ASN A 92 -15.35 10.99 11.56
C ASN A 92 -15.09 10.76 13.06
N LEU A 93 -13.85 10.88 13.53
CA LEU A 93 -13.52 10.77 14.96
C LEU A 93 -14.00 11.97 15.78
N GLU A 94 -14.25 13.12 15.15
CA GLU A 94 -14.91 14.29 15.78
C GLU A 94 -16.37 13.98 16.18
N HIS A 95 -16.94 12.89 15.65
CA HIS A 95 -18.34 12.50 15.81
C HIS A 95 -18.42 11.14 16.55
N PRO A 96 -18.44 11.12 17.90
CA PRO A 96 -18.31 9.87 18.69
C PRO A 96 -19.34 8.79 18.36
N GLN A 97 -20.53 9.16 17.86
CA GLN A 97 -21.55 8.18 17.46
C GLN A 97 -21.10 7.36 16.24
N VAL A 98 -20.38 7.94 15.27
CA VAL A 98 -19.91 7.22 14.06
C VAL A 98 -18.92 6.12 14.45
N LEU A 99 -17.98 6.41 15.36
CA LEU A 99 -17.06 5.42 15.89
C LEU A 99 -17.79 4.33 16.70
N ARG A 100 -18.75 4.74 17.55
CA ARG A 100 -19.56 3.84 18.38
C ARG A 100 -20.42 2.88 17.54
N GLU A 101 -21.05 3.39 16.49
CA GLU A 101 -21.87 2.61 15.55
C GLU A 101 -21.01 1.66 14.72
N SER A 102 -19.82 2.10 14.30
CA SER A 102 -18.84 1.24 13.61
C SER A 102 -18.34 0.10 14.50
N LEU A 103 -18.06 0.37 15.79
CA LEU A 103 -17.69 -0.66 16.76
C LEU A 103 -18.83 -1.65 16.99
N ARG A 104 -20.05 -1.16 17.25
CA ARG A 104 -21.25 -1.99 17.41
C ARG A 104 -21.48 -2.87 16.19
N LYS A 105 -21.37 -2.33 14.98
CA LYS A 105 -21.49 -3.11 13.75
C LYS A 105 -20.50 -4.27 13.71
N ILE A 106 -19.24 -4.08 14.10
CA ILE A 106 -18.25 -5.16 14.18
C ILE A 106 -18.57 -6.18 15.29
N PHE A 107 -19.21 -5.76 16.38
CA PHE A 107 -19.56 -6.64 17.49
C PHE A 107 -20.81 -7.48 17.22
N ASP A 108 -21.81 -6.88 16.55
CA ASP A 108 -23.13 -7.46 16.31
C ASP A 108 -23.18 -8.26 14.99
N ASP A 109 -22.40 -7.89 13.97
CA ASP A 109 -22.33 -8.56 12.67
C ASP A 109 -21.16 -9.54 12.59
N ALA A 110 -21.47 -10.82 12.81
CA ALA A 110 -20.48 -11.90 12.76
C ALA A 110 -19.81 -12.08 11.37
N SER A 111 -20.28 -11.44 10.30
CA SER A 111 -19.61 -11.51 9.00
C SER A 111 -18.20 -10.88 9.05
N PHE A 112 -17.96 -9.85 9.88
CA PHE A 112 -16.63 -9.24 10.01
C PHE A 112 -15.58 -10.22 10.53
N SER A 113 -15.91 -11.00 11.58
CA SER A 113 -15.00 -11.99 12.16
C SER A 113 -14.83 -13.22 11.26
N GLN A 114 -15.91 -13.67 10.60
CA GLN A 114 -15.84 -14.75 9.61
C GLN A 114 -14.98 -14.38 8.41
N ASN A 115 -15.14 -13.17 7.87
CA ASN A 115 -14.38 -12.65 6.74
C ASN A 115 -12.90 -12.43 7.10
N ALA A 116 -12.62 -11.87 8.28
CA ALA A 116 -11.25 -11.70 8.75
C ALA A 116 -10.55 -13.06 8.95
N LYS A 117 -11.23 -14.04 9.56
CA LYS A 117 -10.72 -15.42 9.69
C LYS A 117 -10.48 -16.07 8.33
N ARG A 118 -11.41 -15.93 7.38
CA ARG A 118 -11.26 -16.43 6.01
C ARG A 118 -10.04 -15.81 5.30
N LEU A 119 -9.80 -14.52 5.49
CA LEU A 119 -8.60 -13.85 4.95
C LEU A 119 -7.32 -14.44 5.57
N SER A 120 -7.28 -14.63 6.89
CA SER A 120 -6.17 -15.30 7.59
C SER A 120 -5.91 -16.70 7.03
N GLU A 121 -6.96 -17.52 6.89
CA GLU A 121 -6.87 -18.86 6.30
C GLU A 121 -6.32 -18.81 4.87
N MET A 122 -6.75 -17.86 4.04
CA MET A 122 -6.23 -17.66 2.68
C MET A 122 -4.76 -17.19 2.64
N LEU A 123 -4.31 -16.39 3.61
CA LEU A 123 -2.93 -15.90 3.71
C LEU A 123 -1.97 -17.00 4.19
N ILE A 124 -2.39 -17.77 5.21
CA ILE A 124 -1.60 -18.88 5.76
C ILE A 124 -1.46 -20.01 4.73
N ASN A 125 -2.51 -20.27 3.94
CA ASN A 125 -2.54 -21.34 2.93
C ASN A 125 -2.20 -20.84 1.51
N GLN A 126 -1.41 -19.77 1.35
CA GLN A 126 -0.96 -19.34 0.03
C GLN A 126 -0.09 -20.43 -0.63
N PRO A 127 -0.32 -20.75 -1.93
CA PRO A 127 0.39 -21.84 -2.61
C PRO A 127 1.87 -21.53 -2.89
N ILE A 128 2.29 -20.27 -2.77
CA ILE A 128 3.66 -19.81 -2.87
C ILE A 128 3.89 -18.90 -1.66
N SER A 129 4.89 -19.19 -0.84
CA SER A 129 5.19 -18.36 0.33
C SER A 129 5.71 -16.98 -0.07
N ALA A 130 5.50 -15.96 0.76
CA ALA A 130 6.00 -14.60 0.51
C ALA A 130 7.52 -14.57 0.19
N LYS A 131 8.31 -15.45 0.84
CA LYS A 131 9.73 -15.66 0.57
C LYS A 131 10.00 -16.18 -0.84
N GLN A 132 9.32 -17.26 -1.26
CA GLN A 132 9.46 -17.79 -2.62
C GLN A 132 8.98 -16.81 -3.69
N LEU A 133 7.90 -16.06 -3.39
CA LEU A 133 7.35 -15.03 -4.26
C LEU A 133 8.36 -13.90 -4.49
N LEU A 134 8.98 -13.40 -3.42
CA LEU A 134 10.06 -12.40 -3.48
C LEU A 134 11.22 -12.89 -4.34
N ILE A 135 11.79 -14.07 -4.02
CA ILE A 135 12.94 -14.63 -4.74
C ILE A 135 12.64 -14.76 -6.23
N ARG A 136 11.55 -15.45 -6.60
CA ARG A 136 11.19 -15.70 -8.01
C ARG A 136 10.95 -14.41 -8.80
N HIS A 137 10.32 -13.40 -8.21
CA HIS A 137 10.12 -12.12 -8.90
C HIS A 137 11.42 -11.30 -9.00
N SER A 138 12.29 -11.35 -7.99
CA SER A 138 13.61 -10.73 -8.04
C SER A 138 14.52 -11.37 -9.10
N GLU A 139 14.57 -12.70 -9.17
CA GLU A 139 15.28 -13.46 -10.20
C GLU A 139 14.73 -13.17 -11.60
N PHE A 140 13.40 -13.14 -11.77
CA PHE A 140 12.77 -12.81 -13.05
C PHE A 140 13.12 -11.39 -13.51
N ALA A 141 13.05 -10.40 -12.61
CA ALA A 141 13.43 -9.03 -12.90
C ALA A 141 14.94 -8.90 -13.20
N ALA A 142 15.80 -9.65 -12.52
CA ALA A 142 17.24 -9.66 -12.79
C ALA A 142 17.57 -10.32 -14.15
N LYS A 143 16.89 -11.42 -14.50
CA LYS A 143 17.09 -12.16 -15.76
C LYS A 143 16.67 -11.38 -17.00
N PHE A 144 15.55 -10.66 -16.93
CA PHE A 144 14.97 -9.96 -18.08
C PHE A 144 15.15 -8.44 -18.06
N GLY A 145 15.63 -7.88 -16.95
CA GLY A 145 15.88 -6.45 -16.80
C GLY A 145 14.61 -5.61 -16.91
N ARG A 146 14.63 -4.57 -17.77
CA ARG A 146 13.46 -3.73 -18.02
C ARG A 146 12.43 -4.51 -18.82
N LEU A 147 11.18 -4.54 -18.33
CA LEU A 147 10.05 -5.23 -18.95
C LEU A 147 9.02 -4.20 -19.45
N PRO A 148 9.08 -3.72 -20.71
CA PRO A 148 8.13 -2.73 -21.24
C PRO A 148 6.67 -3.20 -21.17
N ASN A 149 6.43 -4.51 -21.23
CA ASN A 149 5.09 -5.09 -21.18
C ASN A 149 4.46 -5.06 -19.77
N LEU A 150 5.24 -4.76 -18.72
CA LEU A 150 4.76 -4.48 -17.37
C LEU A 150 4.74 -2.97 -17.06
N ASP A 151 5.10 -2.13 -18.03
CA ASP A 151 4.97 -0.68 -17.96
C ASP A 151 3.50 -0.30 -18.23
N PRO A 152 2.76 0.29 -17.28
CA PRO A 152 1.40 0.73 -17.55
C PRO A 152 1.44 1.87 -18.58
N TYR A 153 0.98 1.60 -19.81
CA TYR A 153 1.01 2.55 -20.92
C TYR A 153 0.40 3.92 -20.59
N GLY A 154 -0.51 3.98 -19.60
CA GLY A 154 -1.01 5.21 -18.99
C GLY A 154 0.07 6.21 -18.55
N ARG A 155 1.32 5.79 -18.28
CA ARG A 155 2.46 6.68 -17.99
C ARG A 155 2.98 7.46 -19.20
N HIS A 156 2.57 7.08 -20.41
CA HIS A 156 2.94 7.74 -21.66
C HIS A 156 1.79 8.55 -22.28
N LEU A 157 0.57 8.46 -21.72
CA LEU A 157 -0.58 9.23 -22.17
C LEU A 157 -0.44 10.70 -21.75
N SER A 158 -0.73 11.60 -22.67
CA SER A 158 -1.01 13.00 -22.36
C SER A 158 -2.29 13.14 -21.54
N MET A 159 -2.50 14.30 -20.91
CA MET A 159 -3.75 14.59 -20.20
C MET A 159 -4.99 14.46 -21.10
N ILE A 160 -4.86 14.76 -22.40
CA ILE A 160 -5.95 14.66 -23.38
C ILE A 160 -6.37 13.20 -23.57
N GLU A 161 -5.40 12.32 -23.83
CA GLU A 161 -5.65 10.88 -24.04
C GLU A 161 -6.07 10.18 -22.74
N TYR A 162 -5.48 10.56 -21.59
CA TYR A 162 -5.81 9.96 -20.29
C TYR A 162 -7.28 10.20 -19.88
N TYR A 163 -7.81 11.39 -20.17
CA TYR A 163 -9.22 11.73 -19.93
C TYR A 163 -10.13 11.50 -21.15
N LEU A 164 -9.62 10.87 -22.23
CA LEU A 164 -10.35 10.53 -23.46
C LEU A 164 -11.01 11.75 -24.15
N ILE A 165 -10.43 12.94 -23.98
CA ILE A 165 -10.98 14.22 -24.46
C ILE A 165 -11.04 14.25 -25.99
N ASP A 166 -10.04 13.68 -26.64
CA ASP A 166 -9.98 13.46 -28.08
C ASP A 166 -11.11 12.56 -28.59
N ILE A 167 -11.39 11.44 -27.91
CA ILE A 167 -12.50 10.54 -28.25
C ILE A 167 -13.85 11.24 -28.09
N VAL A 168 -14.03 12.02 -27.01
CA VAL A 168 -15.25 12.82 -26.80
C VAL A 168 -15.43 13.85 -27.92
N LEU A 169 -14.37 14.56 -28.32
CA LEU A 169 -14.39 15.50 -29.44
C LEU A 169 -14.70 14.82 -30.78
N VAL A 170 -14.14 13.64 -31.04
CA VAL A 170 -14.45 12.83 -32.23
C VAL A 170 -15.89 12.34 -32.20
N ALA A 171 -16.42 11.90 -31.05
CA ALA A 171 -17.81 11.46 -30.93
C ALA A 171 -18.81 12.63 -31.15
N VAL A 172 -18.54 13.79 -30.56
CA VAL A 172 -19.36 15.00 -30.75
C VAL A 172 -19.30 15.49 -32.21
N SER A 173 -18.11 15.57 -32.80
CA SER A 173 -17.97 15.98 -34.21
C SER A 173 -18.58 14.96 -35.17
N ALA A 174 -18.46 13.66 -34.91
CA ALA A 174 -19.16 12.63 -35.67
C ALA A 174 -20.68 12.75 -35.55
N PHE A 175 -21.23 13.07 -34.37
CA PHE A 175 -22.66 13.30 -34.19
C PHE A 175 -23.14 14.53 -34.98
N LEU A 176 -22.39 15.64 -34.93
CA LEU A 176 -22.66 16.84 -35.74
C LEU A 176 -22.57 16.56 -37.24
N VAL A 177 -21.56 15.81 -37.67
CA VAL A 177 -21.39 15.39 -39.07
C VAL A 177 -22.50 14.43 -39.49
N ILE A 178 -22.98 13.51 -38.64
CA ILE A 178 -24.13 12.65 -38.94
C ILE A 178 -25.41 13.50 -39.08
N GLY A 179 -25.62 14.50 -38.24
CA GLY A 179 -26.72 15.46 -38.40
C GLY A 179 -26.64 16.23 -39.72
N PHE A 180 -25.47 16.76 -40.05
CA PHE A 180 -25.21 17.46 -41.31
C PHE A 180 -25.30 16.54 -42.54
N VAL A 181 -24.82 15.31 -42.44
CA VAL A 181 -24.84 14.31 -43.51
C VAL A 181 -26.23 13.70 -43.67
N ALA A 182 -27.06 13.61 -42.64
CA ALA A 182 -28.48 13.34 -42.81
C ALA A 182 -29.14 14.46 -43.66
N VAL A 183 -28.83 15.73 -43.37
CA VAL A 183 -29.27 16.90 -44.17
C VAL A 183 -28.69 16.88 -45.60
N VAL A 184 -27.53 16.26 -45.85
CA VAL A 184 -26.87 16.23 -47.17
C VAL A 184 -27.11 14.93 -47.96
N ILE A 185 -27.39 13.79 -47.33
CA ILE A 185 -27.81 12.55 -48.02
C ILE A 185 -29.26 12.68 -48.49
N VAL A 186 -30.11 13.39 -47.75
CA VAL A 186 -31.39 13.93 -48.26
C VAL A 186 -31.20 14.73 -49.55
N ARG A 187 -30.00 15.28 -49.80
CA ARG A 187 -29.66 16.04 -51.03
C ARG A 187 -28.88 15.26 -52.08
N ARG A 188 -28.13 14.20 -51.74
CA ARG A 188 -27.23 13.47 -52.66
C ARG A 188 -27.06 11.99 -52.29
N CYS A 189 -27.98 11.15 -52.76
CA CYS A 189 -27.70 9.74 -53.01
C CYS A 189 -26.97 9.58 -54.35
N PHE A 190 -25.82 8.89 -54.34
CA PHE A 190 -25.27 7.92 -55.31
C PHE A 190 -23.73 7.89 -55.22
N THR A 191 -23.15 6.68 -55.11
CA THR A 191 -21.83 6.46 -54.47
C THR A 191 -20.93 5.53 -55.29
N ILE A 192 -19.61 5.75 -55.23
CA ILE A 192 -18.54 4.93 -55.84
C ILE A 192 -18.01 3.86 -54.85
N LYS A 193 -17.38 2.77 -55.30
CA LYS A 193 -16.74 1.75 -54.42
C LYS A 193 -15.30 1.34 -54.84
N THR A 194 -14.60 0.69 -53.91
CA THR A 194 -13.16 0.37 -53.86
C THR A 194 -12.92 -1.10 -53.42
N LYS A 195 -11.70 -1.67 -53.54
CA LYS A 195 -10.95 -2.27 -52.38
C LYS A 195 -9.51 -2.83 -52.62
N LYS A 196 -8.90 -3.18 -51.47
CA LYS A 196 -7.50 -3.53 -51.07
C LYS A 196 -6.90 -4.90 -51.48
N MET A 197 -5.59 -5.02 -51.16
CA MET A 197 -4.64 -6.16 -51.17
C MET A 197 -4.34 -6.70 -49.73
N ASN A 198 -3.58 -7.80 -49.55
CA ASN A 198 -3.11 -8.35 -48.23
C ASN A 198 -1.74 -9.11 -48.27
N LEU A 199 -1.21 -9.54 -47.11
CA LEU A 199 0.20 -9.93 -46.77
C LEU A 199 0.28 -11.14 -45.77
N SER A 200 1.50 -11.51 -45.29
CA SER A 200 1.90 -12.35 -44.10
C SER A 200 2.19 -13.85 -44.33
N LEU A 201 3.10 -14.57 -43.62
CA LEU A 201 4.15 -14.26 -42.59
C LEU A 201 5.24 -15.39 -42.57
N ALA A 202 6.25 -15.37 -41.67
CA ALA A 202 7.32 -16.40 -41.53
C ALA A 202 7.82 -16.67 -40.07
N VAL A 203 8.65 -17.72 -39.91
CA VAL A 203 9.61 -18.04 -38.81
C VAL A 203 9.10 -18.62 -37.47
N LEU A 204 9.79 -19.67 -36.97
CA LEU A 204 10.20 -19.81 -35.55
C LEU A 204 11.41 -20.77 -35.40
N PHE A 205 12.27 -20.55 -34.40
CA PHE A 205 13.17 -21.56 -33.82
C PHE A 205 13.28 -21.36 -32.31
N MET A 206 13.75 -22.38 -31.57
CA MET A 206 13.66 -22.47 -30.10
C MET A 206 15.05 -22.44 -29.42
N ILE A 207 15.11 -22.05 -28.14
CA ILE A 207 16.35 -21.86 -27.35
C ILE A 207 16.28 -22.68 -26.04
N ILE A 208 17.44 -23.16 -25.55
CA ILE A 208 17.62 -23.86 -24.27
C ILE A 208 18.28 -22.90 -23.25
N SER A 209 17.91 -22.97 -21.96
CA SER A 209 18.38 -22.05 -20.91
C SER A 209 19.42 -22.68 -19.98
N CYS A 210 20.46 -21.91 -19.63
CA CYS A 210 21.27 -22.11 -18.43
C CYS A 210 20.64 -21.40 -17.22
N ALA A 211 21.20 -21.65 -16.02
CA ALA A 211 20.88 -20.95 -14.78
C ALA A 211 22.04 -20.02 -14.38
N GLU A 212 21.72 -18.85 -13.82
CA GLU A 212 22.68 -17.79 -13.47
C GLU A 212 22.46 -17.33 -12.02
N THR A 213 23.50 -16.76 -11.41
CA THR A 213 23.45 -16.14 -10.07
C THR A 213 23.45 -14.61 -10.18
N TYR A 214 22.47 -13.97 -9.53
CA TYR A 214 22.23 -12.53 -9.68
C TYR A 214 22.88 -11.68 -8.56
N LYS A 215 23.05 -10.39 -8.86
CA LYS A 215 23.56 -9.36 -7.93
C LYS A 215 22.45 -8.36 -7.63
N PHE A 216 22.16 -8.14 -6.34
CA PHE A 216 21.10 -7.23 -5.89
C PHE A 216 21.63 -6.06 -5.07
N LEU A 217 21.06 -4.88 -5.30
CA LEU A 217 21.25 -3.69 -4.46
C LEU A 217 19.94 -3.39 -3.74
N VAL A 218 19.93 -3.53 -2.42
CA VAL A 218 18.79 -3.18 -1.57
C VAL A 218 19.01 -1.77 -1.01
N TYR A 219 18.19 -0.82 -1.45
CA TYR A 219 18.23 0.57 -1.00
C TYR A 219 17.30 0.77 0.21
N SER A 220 17.86 1.08 1.38
CA SER A 220 17.12 1.18 2.64
C SER A 220 17.45 2.46 3.42
N PRO A 221 16.88 3.62 3.06
CA PRO A 221 17.04 4.85 3.83
C PRO A 221 16.44 4.75 5.24
N THR A 222 17.13 5.28 6.25
CA THR A 222 16.76 5.10 7.67
C THR A 222 15.80 6.18 8.19
N PHE A 223 14.61 6.32 7.60
CA PHE A 223 13.60 7.27 8.07
C PHE A 223 12.55 6.68 9.03
N GLY A 224 12.53 5.36 9.20
CA GLY A 224 11.60 4.66 10.09
C GLY A 224 12.01 3.22 10.38
N TYR A 225 11.92 2.80 11.64
CA TYR A 225 12.36 1.47 12.08
C TYR A 225 11.61 0.31 11.40
N SER A 226 10.31 0.49 11.10
CA SER A 226 9.51 -0.49 10.35
C SER A 226 10.02 -0.70 8.92
N HIS A 227 10.39 0.38 8.23
CA HIS A 227 10.98 0.32 6.88
C HIS A 227 12.33 -0.40 6.90
N ILE A 228 13.20 -0.09 7.87
CA ILE A 228 14.50 -0.75 8.03
C ILE A 228 14.30 -2.26 8.20
N ASN A 229 13.46 -2.69 9.16
CA ASN A 229 13.17 -4.11 9.39
C ASN A 229 12.65 -4.83 8.13
N PHE A 230 11.80 -4.18 7.33
CA PHE A 230 11.24 -4.75 6.10
C PHE A 230 12.30 -4.92 5.00
N MET A 231 13.11 -3.88 4.73
CA MET A 231 14.14 -3.94 3.70
C MET A 231 15.31 -4.85 4.08
N GLU A 232 15.66 -4.92 5.37
CA GLU A 232 16.67 -5.86 5.87
C GLU A 232 16.21 -7.32 5.74
N ALA A 233 14.92 -7.61 5.98
CA ALA A 233 14.34 -8.93 5.73
C ALA A 233 14.36 -9.33 4.24
N ILE A 234 14.18 -8.36 3.31
CA ILE A 234 14.35 -8.59 1.86
C ILE A 234 15.80 -8.96 1.55
N ALA A 235 16.77 -8.21 2.09
CA ALA A 235 18.19 -8.43 1.83
C ALA A 235 18.65 -9.82 2.32
N ASP A 236 18.31 -10.18 3.56
CA ASP A 236 18.63 -11.47 4.14
C ASP A 236 17.97 -12.61 3.34
N THR A 237 16.70 -12.45 2.93
CA THR A 237 16.00 -13.46 2.10
C THR A 237 16.69 -13.71 0.75
N LEU A 238 17.18 -12.65 0.09
CA LEU A 238 17.91 -12.77 -1.18
C LEU A 238 19.33 -13.34 -0.97
N SER A 239 19.97 -13.06 0.17
CA SER A 239 21.26 -13.65 0.53
C SER A 239 21.13 -15.14 0.85
N GLU A 240 20.05 -15.54 1.52
CA GLU A 240 19.73 -16.94 1.81
C GLU A 240 19.45 -17.75 0.54
N ALA A 241 18.93 -17.10 -0.51
CA ALA A 241 18.77 -17.68 -1.84
C ALA A 241 20.09 -17.84 -2.62
N GLY A 242 21.23 -17.42 -2.06
CA GLY A 242 22.55 -17.56 -2.67
C GLY A 242 22.95 -16.43 -3.63
N HIS A 243 22.27 -15.29 -3.59
CA HIS A 243 22.61 -14.13 -4.41
C HIS A 243 23.64 -13.20 -3.74
N ASP A 244 24.41 -12.45 -4.54
CA ASP A 244 25.31 -11.39 -4.03
C ASP A 244 24.49 -10.13 -3.75
N VAL A 245 24.21 -9.87 -2.46
CA VAL A 245 23.38 -8.75 -2.01
C VAL A 245 24.22 -7.66 -1.36
N THR A 246 24.01 -6.42 -1.79
CA THR A 246 24.56 -5.22 -1.16
C THR A 246 23.41 -4.39 -0.58
N VAL A 247 23.49 -3.96 0.68
CA VAL A 247 22.55 -3.01 1.26
C VAL A 247 23.15 -1.61 1.22
N LEU A 248 22.53 -0.68 0.51
CA LEU A 248 22.85 0.74 0.57
C LEU A 248 21.90 1.40 1.56
N ARG A 249 22.44 1.96 2.65
CA ARG A 249 21.69 2.40 3.81
C ARG A 249 21.98 3.87 4.16
N PRO A 250 21.36 4.84 3.45
CA PRO A 250 21.49 6.25 3.78
C PRO A 250 20.93 6.55 5.16
N LEU A 251 21.70 7.31 5.94
CA LEU A 251 21.22 7.86 7.19
C LEU A 251 20.28 9.04 6.88
N MET A 252 19.09 9.00 7.48
CA MET A 252 18.10 10.09 7.46
C MET A 252 17.71 10.51 8.88
N ASP A 253 17.47 9.51 9.73
CA ASP A 253 17.28 9.66 11.17
C ASP A 253 18.53 9.11 11.89
N ASP A 254 19.31 9.99 12.52
CA ASP A 254 20.54 9.63 13.21
C ASP A 254 20.25 8.67 14.41
N GLU A 255 19.06 8.73 15.02
CA GLU A 255 18.64 7.81 16.10
C GLU A 255 18.44 6.36 15.63
N LEU A 256 18.32 6.15 14.32
CA LEU A 256 18.12 4.84 13.71
C LEU A 256 19.43 4.21 13.21
N GLU A 257 20.58 4.91 13.31
CA GLU A 257 21.85 4.40 12.79
C GLU A 257 22.22 3.02 13.37
N ASN A 258 22.07 2.83 14.68
CA ASN A 258 22.48 1.59 15.35
C ASN A 258 21.38 0.52 15.37
N LYS A 259 20.22 0.77 14.73
CA LYS A 259 19.12 -0.19 14.65
C LYS A 259 19.26 -1.01 13.36
N SER A 260 19.47 -2.30 13.50
CA SER A 260 19.52 -3.28 12.40
C SER A 260 19.12 -4.66 12.92
N LYS A 261 18.59 -5.50 12.02
CA LYS A 261 18.26 -6.92 12.23
C LYS A 261 18.90 -7.84 11.18
N LEU A 262 19.81 -7.33 10.34
CA LEU A 262 20.52 -8.16 9.36
C LEU A 262 21.32 -9.28 10.02
N THR A 263 21.22 -10.47 9.45
CA THR A 263 21.90 -11.69 9.92
C THR A 263 22.76 -12.34 8.84
N LEU A 264 22.35 -12.26 7.57
CA LEU A 264 23.00 -12.92 6.43
C LEU A 264 23.71 -11.91 5.52
N THR A 265 23.09 -10.77 5.20
CA THR A 265 23.69 -9.77 4.29
C THR A 265 24.76 -8.94 5.00
N LYS A 266 26.02 -9.35 4.86
CA LYS A 266 27.17 -8.68 5.49
C LYS A 266 27.62 -7.38 4.81
N LYS A 267 27.28 -7.19 3.53
CA LYS A 267 27.78 -6.07 2.70
C LYS A 267 26.86 -4.86 2.80
N VAL A 268 27.01 -4.10 3.89
CA VAL A 268 26.22 -2.89 4.18
C VAL A 268 27.06 -1.63 3.97
N ILE A 269 26.63 -0.76 3.06
CA ILE A 269 27.22 0.55 2.80
C ILE A 269 26.34 1.61 3.46
N LYS A 270 26.82 2.24 4.54
CA LYS A 270 26.15 3.41 5.13
C LYS A 270 26.60 4.68 4.41
N THR A 271 25.69 5.62 4.15
CA THR A 271 26.05 6.98 3.72
C THR A 271 25.60 7.99 4.77
N PRO A 272 26.41 9.01 5.11
CA PRO A 272 26.06 10.00 6.13
C PRO A 272 24.86 10.85 5.72
N THR A 273 24.15 11.37 6.71
CA THR A 273 22.97 12.23 6.53
C THR A 273 23.34 13.57 5.90
N ASP A 274 22.72 13.93 4.78
CA ASP A 274 22.87 15.24 4.13
C ASP A 274 22.39 16.38 5.06
N PRO A 275 23.10 17.52 5.15
CA PRO A 275 22.70 18.65 6.01
C PRO A 275 21.26 19.13 5.78
N ARG A 276 20.76 19.08 4.53
CA ARG A 276 19.37 19.45 4.19
C ARG A 276 18.36 18.46 4.79
N VAL A 277 18.70 17.18 4.82
CA VAL A 277 17.87 16.14 5.47
C VAL A 277 17.87 16.35 6.98
N LYS A 278 19.02 16.68 7.58
CA LYS A 278 19.07 17.04 9.01
C LYS A 278 18.15 18.22 9.35
N GLU A 279 18.14 19.26 8.51
CA GLU A 279 17.27 20.42 8.73
C GLU A 279 15.78 20.07 8.65
N VAL A 280 15.35 19.33 7.62
CA VAL A 280 13.96 18.84 7.50
C VAL A 280 13.57 17.97 8.71
N MET A 281 14.48 17.11 9.17
CA MET A 281 14.20 16.18 10.27
C MET A 281 14.06 16.88 11.64
N LYS A 282 14.66 18.06 11.86
CA LYS A 282 14.38 18.89 13.06
C LYS A 282 12.90 19.28 13.17
N HIS A 283 12.24 19.52 12.04
CA HIS A 283 10.84 19.94 12.00
C HIS A 283 9.84 18.77 11.93
N ARG A 284 10.34 17.52 11.80
CA ARG A 284 9.54 16.30 11.66
C ARG A 284 8.47 16.14 12.74
N ALA A 285 8.78 16.40 14.01
CA ALA A 285 7.81 16.25 15.10
C ALA A 285 6.65 17.24 14.98
N SER A 286 6.93 18.48 14.57
CA SER A 286 5.90 19.50 14.30
C SER A 286 5.02 19.08 13.12
N LEU A 287 5.65 18.67 12.01
CA LEU A 287 4.97 18.13 10.82
C LEU A 287 4.07 16.95 11.17
N LEU A 288 4.55 15.92 11.87
CA LEU A 288 3.75 14.74 12.23
C LEU A 288 2.55 15.09 13.13
N ASN A 289 2.69 16.09 14.01
CA ASN A 289 1.61 16.54 14.89
C ASN A 289 0.50 17.26 14.11
N THR A 290 0.82 18.06 13.08
CA THR A 290 -0.22 18.76 12.29
C THR A 290 -1.00 17.82 11.38
N ILE A 291 -0.43 16.70 10.91
CA ILE A 291 -1.14 15.76 10.02
C ILE A 291 -2.50 15.31 10.61
N TRP A 292 -2.64 15.19 11.93
CA TRP A 292 -3.91 14.82 12.56
C TRP A 292 -5.02 15.87 12.38
N THR A 293 -4.69 17.16 12.41
CA THR A 293 -5.64 18.28 12.31
C THR A 293 -5.76 18.90 10.93
N THR A 294 -4.76 18.70 10.05
CA THR A 294 -4.76 19.19 8.67
C THR A 294 -5.87 18.53 7.83
N GLN A 295 -6.64 19.32 7.06
CA GLN A 295 -7.68 18.77 6.18
C GLN A 295 -7.11 17.83 5.11
N SER A 296 -7.84 16.76 4.78
CA SER A 296 -7.46 15.79 3.75
C SER A 296 -7.74 16.32 2.32
N ASN A 297 -7.04 17.40 1.93
CA ASN A 297 -7.02 17.91 0.56
C ASN A 297 -5.64 17.68 -0.09
N LEU A 298 -5.60 17.66 -1.42
CA LEU A 298 -4.40 17.31 -2.21
C LEU A 298 -3.24 18.29 -2.03
N LEU A 299 -3.49 19.55 -1.69
CA LEU A 299 -2.46 20.59 -1.51
C LEU A 299 -1.77 20.49 -0.15
N ALA A 300 -2.51 20.11 0.90
CA ALA A 300 -2.01 20.04 2.27
C ALA A 300 -1.10 18.82 2.56
N MET A 301 -0.88 17.95 1.56
CA MET A 301 0.15 16.90 1.61
C MET A 301 1.52 17.38 1.09
N TRP A 302 1.60 18.61 0.56
CA TRP A 302 2.81 19.22 -0.02
C TRP A 302 3.21 20.54 0.68
N GLN A 303 2.62 20.82 1.85
CA GLN A 303 2.95 21.92 2.75
C GLN A 303 3.70 21.41 3.98
#